data_AF-A0A3B8S050-F1
#
_entry.id   AF-A0A3B8S050-F1
#
_cell.length_a   1.000
_cell.length_b   1.000
_cell.length_c   1.000
_cell.angle_alpha   90.00
_cell.angle_beta   90.00
_cell.angle_gamma   90.00
#
_symmetry.space_group_name_H-M   'P 1'
#
loop_
_entity.id
_entity.type
_entity.pdbx_description
1 polymer ?
#
loop_
_entity_poly.entity_id
_entity_poly.type
_entity_poly.pdbx_seq_one_letter_code
_entity_poly.pdbx_strand_id
1 'polypeptide(L)'
;MKYILSLLICLGLIACEAESDPDAAGARDSESCPSVGDLTVERSSGLGSGGRCLISGTLTETATLSAVSEWHLNGPLIIGDGASSPLFIIEPGVEIFAGENGSGFDYIYVAPGASIHAIGTKDKPIIFSSDDE
;
A
#
# COMPACT_ATOMS: atom_id res chain seq x y z
N MET A 1 -66.56 -12.40 -23.40
CA MET A 1 -65.72 -13.37 -24.15
C MET A 1 -64.45 -12.69 -24.63
N LYS A 2 -63.32 -12.98 -23.98
CA LYS A 2 -61.99 -13.37 -24.51
C LYS A 2 -60.90 -12.89 -23.56
N TYR A 3 -60.43 -13.84 -22.75
CA TYR A 3 -59.16 -13.84 -22.03
C TYR A 3 -57.99 -13.72 -23.02
N ILE A 4 -56.88 -13.12 -22.60
CA ILE A 4 -55.45 -13.45 -22.84
C ILE A 4 -54.70 -12.33 -22.09
N LEU A 5 -54.23 -12.49 -20.85
CA LEU A 5 -53.02 -13.21 -20.41
C LEU A 5 -51.77 -12.87 -21.26
N SER A 6 -51.19 -11.69 -21.05
CA SER A 6 -49.80 -11.35 -21.40
C SER A 6 -49.08 -11.01 -20.10
N LEU A 7 -48.48 -12.00 -19.44
CA LEU A 7 -47.07 -12.42 -19.59
C LEU A 7 -46.10 -11.34 -19.10
N LEU A 8 -45.65 -11.54 -17.85
CA LEU A 8 -44.46 -10.96 -17.25
C LEU A 8 -43.28 -11.00 -18.23
N ILE A 9 -42.63 -9.86 -18.44
CA ILE A 9 -41.17 -9.73 -18.36
C ILE A 9 -40.95 -8.44 -17.56
N CYS A 10 -40.75 -8.59 -16.24
CA CYS A 10 -40.09 -7.57 -15.46
C CYS A 10 -38.63 -7.61 -15.95
N LEU A 11 -38.26 -6.69 -16.83
CA LEU A 11 -36.87 -6.48 -17.23
C LEU A 11 -36.17 -5.84 -16.02
N GLY A 12 -35.98 -6.66 -14.98
CA GLY A 12 -35.22 -6.30 -13.81
C GLY A 12 -33.78 -6.12 -14.25
N LEU A 13 -33.29 -4.89 -14.11
CA LEU A 13 -31.87 -4.62 -13.99
C LEU A 13 -31.32 -5.52 -12.89
N ILE A 14 -30.69 -6.63 -13.27
CA ILE A 14 -29.60 -7.18 -12.46
C ILE A 14 -28.42 -6.28 -12.79
N ALA A 15 -28.33 -5.18 -12.03
CA ALA A 15 -27.02 -4.69 -11.67
C ALA A 15 -26.37 -5.83 -10.88
N CYS A 16 -25.16 -6.20 -11.27
CA CYS A 16 -24.30 -7.01 -10.41
C CYS A 16 -24.17 -6.21 -9.12
N GLU A 17 -24.88 -6.60 -8.06
CA GLU A 17 -24.46 -6.26 -6.71
C GLU A 17 -23.09 -6.90 -6.60
N ALA A 18 -22.04 -6.10 -6.77
CA ALA A 18 -20.69 -6.52 -6.44
C ALA A 18 -20.77 -7.05 -4.99
N GLU A 19 -20.56 -8.34 -4.85
CA GLU A 19 -20.44 -8.98 -3.55
C GLU A 19 -19.32 -8.27 -2.78
N SER A 20 -19.73 -7.38 -1.87
CA SER A 20 -18.82 -6.71 -0.96
C SER A 20 -18.36 -7.75 0.06
N ASP A 21 -17.25 -8.41 -0.26
CA ASP A 21 -16.52 -9.30 0.64
C ASP A 21 -15.99 -8.47 1.82
N PRO A 22 -16.50 -8.66 3.05
CA PRO A 22 -16.12 -7.86 4.20
C PRO A 22 -14.75 -8.26 4.79
N ASP A 23 -14.07 -9.26 4.22
CA ASP A 23 -12.77 -9.76 4.67
C ASP A 23 -11.59 -9.30 3.79
N ALA A 24 -11.82 -8.45 2.80
CA ALA A 24 -10.73 -7.78 2.09
C ALA A 24 -10.02 -6.80 3.04
N ALA A 25 -8.81 -7.15 3.49
CA ALA A 25 -7.85 -6.19 4.02
C ALA A 25 -7.82 -4.99 3.04
N GLY A 26 -8.33 -3.86 3.52
CA GLY A 26 -8.98 -2.85 2.68
C GLY A 26 -8.13 -2.40 1.50
N ALA A 27 -8.71 -2.45 0.31
CA ALA A 27 -8.15 -1.89 -0.92
C ALA A 27 -7.76 -0.42 -0.70
N ARG A 28 -6.47 -0.17 -0.43
CA ARG A 28 -5.87 1.16 -0.36
C ARG A 28 -5.53 1.61 -1.77
N ASP A 29 -6.56 1.75 -2.59
CA ASP A 29 -6.42 2.11 -4.00
C ASP A 29 -6.26 3.62 -4.16
N SER A 30 -5.10 4.15 -3.74
CA SER A 30 -4.72 5.51 -4.12
C SER A 30 -4.38 5.51 -5.61
N GLU A 31 -5.17 6.20 -6.46
CA GLU A 31 -4.92 6.29 -7.92
C GLU A 31 -3.49 6.77 -8.27
N SER A 32 -2.85 7.48 -7.33
CA SER A 32 -1.44 7.83 -7.36
C SER A 32 -0.78 7.54 -6.01
N CYS A 33 0.50 7.17 -6.03
CA CYS A 33 1.28 6.99 -4.80
C CYS A 33 1.66 8.34 -4.20
N PRO A 34 1.49 8.55 -2.89
CA PRO A 34 1.92 9.78 -2.23
C PRO A 34 3.46 9.83 -2.17
N SER A 35 4.02 11.03 -2.28
CA SER A 35 5.46 11.27 -2.08
C SER A 35 5.85 11.10 -0.62
N VAL A 36 7.05 10.55 -0.38
CA VAL A 36 7.61 10.36 0.97
C VAL A 36 8.99 11.02 1.02
N GLY A 37 9.01 12.32 1.35
CA GLY A 37 10.23 13.12 1.31
C GLY A 37 10.88 13.10 -0.08
N ASP A 38 12.20 12.86 -0.10
CA ASP A 38 13.03 12.75 -1.30
C ASP A 38 13.20 11.31 -1.83
N LEU A 39 12.39 10.35 -1.36
CA LEU A 39 12.42 8.97 -1.83
C LEU A 39 11.85 8.80 -3.24
N THR A 40 12.31 7.76 -3.93
CA THR A 40 11.71 7.29 -5.17
C THR A 40 10.45 6.50 -4.84
N VAL A 41 9.32 6.91 -5.43
CA VAL A 41 8.03 6.22 -5.29
C VAL A 41 7.47 5.87 -6.67
N GLU A 42 7.29 4.60 -6.95
CA GLU A 42 6.78 4.08 -8.23
C GLU A 42 5.46 3.36 -8.03
N ARG A 43 4.51 3.55 -8.97
CA ARG A 43 3.23 2.85 -8.93
C ARG A 43 3.35 1.54 -9.72
N SER A 44 3.17 0.41 -9.04
CA SER A 44 3.03 -0.90 -9.67
C SER A 44 1.57 -1.12 -10.04
N SER A 45 1.26 -1.13 -11.34
CA SER A 45 -0.11 -1.31 -11.87
C SER A 45 -0.32 -2.67 -12.55
N GLY A 46 0.50 -3.68 -12.21
CA GLY A 46 0.63 -4.91 -12.99
C GLY A 46 0.09 -6.20 -12.38
N LEU A 47 -0.31 -6.24 -11.10
CA LEU A 47 -0.70 -7.48 -10.40
C LEU A 47 -1.86 -7.19 -9.44
N GLY A 48 -3.02 -7.79 -9.67
CA GLY A 48 -4.19 -7.65 -8.78
C GLY A 48 -5.02 -6.37 -8.96
N SER A 49 -6.21 -6.35 -8.38
CA SER A 49 -7.24 -5.29 -8.59
C SER A 49 -6.95 -3.96 -7.88
N GLY A 50 -5.78 -3.79 -7.26
CA GLY A 50 -5.36 -2.57 -6.58
C GLY A 50 -3.88 -2.29 -6.84
N GLY A 51 -3.54 -1.11 -7.37
CA GLY A 51 -2.14 -0.77 -7.64
C GLY A 51 -1.36 -0.46 -6.37
N ARG A 52 -0.10 -0.89 -6.29
CA ARG A 52 0.78 -0.81 -5.11
C ARG A 52 1.80 0.32 -5.23
N CYS A 53 2.36 0.76 -4.10
CA CYS A 53 3.38 1.81 -4.06
C CYS A 53 4.75 1.26 -3.67
N LEU A 54 5.64 1.22 -4.66
CA LEU A 54 7.02 0.78 -4.52
C LEU A 54 7.87 1.93 -3.99
N ILE A 55 8.62 1.71 -2.90
CA ILE A 55 9.49 2.72 -2.27
C ILE A 55 10.94 2.25 -2.22
N SER A 56 11.86 3.16 -2.55
CA SER A 56 13.30 2.90 -2.52
C SER A 56 14.13 4.19 -2.48
N GLY A 57 15.43 4.03 -2.28
CA GLY A 57 16.40 5.12 -2.35
C GLY A 57 16.97 5.51 -0.99
N THR A 58 17.48 6.73 -0.90
CA THR A 58 18.04 7.29 0.34
C THR A 58 17.23 8.50 0.77
N LEU A 59 16.61 8.41 1.95
CA LEU A 59 15.92 9.53 2.58
C LEU A 59 16.96 10.44 3.22
N THR A 60 16.99 11.73 2.85
CA THR A 60 17.90 12.72 3.47
C THR A 60 17.16 13.79 4.28
N GLU A 61 15.84 13.86 4.17
CA GLU A 61 14.97 14.77 4.92
C GLU A 61 13.94 14.05 5.81
N THR A 62 13.37 14.77 6.78
CA THR A 62 12.32 14.19 7.63
C THR A 62 11.07 13.94 6.80
N ALA A 63 10.55 12.71 6.84
CA ALA A 63 9.39 12.30 6.06
C ALA A 63 8.46 11.38 6.86
N THR A 64 7.20 11.31 6.42
CA THR A 64 6.17 10.46 7.03
C THR A 64 5.64 9.48 6.00
N LEU A 65 5.64 8.19 6.37
CA LEU A 65 4.98 7.11 5.65
C LEU A 65 3.59 6.92 6.24
N SER A 66 2.55 7.19 5.44
CA SER A 66 1.16 7.17 5.89
C SER A 66 0.44 5.88 5.48
N ALA A 67 -0.63 5.54 6.21
CA ALA A 67 -1.42 4.33 5.98
C ALA A 67 -2.45 4.46 4.83
N VAL A 68 -2.22 5.37 3.88
CA VAL A 68 -3.15 5.62 2.75
C VAL A 68 -2.87 4.76 1.52
N SER A 69 -1.74 4.05 1.52
CA SER A 69 -1.30 3.15 0.45
C SER A 69 -0.77 1.84 1.04
N GLU A 70 -0.71 0.82 0.21
CA GLU A 70 0.07 -0.39 0.45
C GLU A 70 1.51 -0.16 -0.04
N TRP A 71 2.48 -0.35 0.85
CA TRP A 71 3.88 -0.03 0.57
C TRP A 71 4.70 -1.29 0.34
N HIS A 72 5.48 -1.30 -0.72
CA HIS A 72 6.41 -2.39 -1.05
C HIS A 72 7.82 -1.83 -1.19
N LEU A 73 8.80 -2.50 -0.60
CA LEU A 73 10.20 -2.18 -0.83
C LEU A 73 10.57 -2.57 -2.26
N ASN A 74 11.27 -1.68 -2.96
CA ASN A 74 11.84 -1.95 -4.28
C ASN A 74 13.36 -1.80 -4.22
N GLY A 75 14.00 -2.73 -3.52
CA GLY A 75 15.41 -2.69 -3.17
C GLY A 75 15.67 -1.95 -1.85
N PRO A 76 16.90 -1.40 -1.68
CA PRO A 76 17.29 -0.73 -0.45
C PRO A 76 16.47 0.54 -0.17
N LEU A 77 16.00 0.66 1.07
CA LEU A 77 15.52 1.91 1.66
C LEU A 77 16.52 2.36 2.73
N ILE A 78 17.26 3.42 2.44
CA ILE A 78 18.33 3.94 3.29
C ILE A 78 17.82 5.20 3.99
N ILE A 79 17.87 5.24 5.31
CA ILE A 79 17.47 6.40 6.12
C ILE A 79 18.74 7.13 6.54
N GLY A 80 19.01 8.27 5.91
CA GLY A 80 20.24 9.05 6.06
C GLY A 80 21.39 8.57 5.18
N ASP A 81 22.30 9.47 4.85
CA ASP A 81 23.49 9.27 4.00
C ASP A 81 24.81 9.37 4.80
N GLY A 82 24.71 9.47 6.14
CA GLY A 82 25.84 9.69 7.04
C GLY A 82 26.26 11.16 7.20
N ALA A 83 25.72 12.08 6.39
CA ALA A 83 25.85 13.53 6.58
C ALA A 83 24.55 14.15 7.14
N SER A 84 23.41 13.59 6.74
CA SER A 84 22.06 14.00 7.12
C SER A 84 21.54 13.14 8.28
N SER A 85 20.67 13.72 9.11
CA SER A 85 20.05 13.06 10.26
C SER A 85 18.52 13.10 10.17
N PRO A 86 17.92 12.48 9.13
CA PRO A 86 16.47 12.51 8.96
C PRO A 86 15.75 11.68 10.01
N LEU A 87 14.50 12.08 10.28
CA LEU A 87 13.53 11.30 11.02
C LEU A 87 12.53 10.68 10.03
N PHE A 88 12.49 9.36 9.95
CA PHE A 88 11.48 8.64 9.19
C PHE A 88 10.33 8.21 10.11
N ILE A 89 9.15 8.79 9.91
CA ILE A 89 7.97 8.55 10.74
C ILE A 89 7.08 7.52 10.03
N ILE A 90 6.74 6.43 10.69
CA ILE A 90 5.80 5.42 10.18
C ILE A 90 4.52 5.53 11.01
N GLU A 91 3.42 5.92 10.36
CA GLU A 91 2.13 6.11 11.01
C GLU A 91 1.48 4.77 11.45
N PRO A 92 0.55 4.80 12.43
CA PRO A 92 -0.19 3.59 12.82
C PRO A 92 -0.96 2.98 11.64
N GLY A 93 -0.91 1.65 11.52
CA GLY A 93 -1.63 0.92 10.45
C GLY A 93 -0.91 0.86 9.12
N VAL A 94 0.34 1.34 9.04
CA VAL A 94 1.18 1.15 7.84
C VAL A 94 1.59 -0.31 7.71
N GLU A 95 1.53 -0.82 6.48
CA GLU A 95 2.02 -2.13 6.10
C GLU A 95 3.12 -1.95 5.06
N ILE A 96 4.25 -2.62 5.27
CA ILE A 96 5.43 -2.58 4.40
C ILE A 96 5.79 -4.01 4.03
N PHE A 97 5.75 -4.30 2.74
CA PHE A 97 6.05 -5.60 2.18
C PHE A 97 7.41 -5.60 1.48
N ALA A 98 8.04 -6.77 1.42
CA ALA A 98 9.32 -7.00 0.75
C ALA A 98 9.25 -8.29 -0.09
N GLY A 99 10.12 -8.44 -1.08
CA GLY A 99 10.20 -9.65 -1.90
C GLY A 99 9.59 -9.53 -3.30
N GLU A 100 8.99 -8.38 -3.66
CA GLU A 100 8.31 -8.21 -4.96
C GLU A 100 9.27 -8.36 -6.16
N ASN A 101 10.57 -8.07 -6.00
CA ASN A 101 11.50 -7.95 -7.12
C ASN A 101 12.34 -9.20 -7.44
N GLY A 102 12.11 -10.34 -6.77
CA GLY A 102 12.62 -11.68 -7.10
C GLY A 102 14.14 -11.89 -7.24
N SER A 103 14.96 -10.83 -7.23
CA SER A 103 16.40 -10.86 -7.55
C SER A 103 17.22 -9.82 -6.77
N GLY A 104 16.57 -8.87 -6.10
CA GLY A 104 17.19 -7.88 -5.22
C GLY A 104 17.01 -8.23 -3.74
N PHE A 105 17.90 -7.70 -2.89
CA PHE A 105 17.69 -7.72 -1.44
C PHE A 105 16.93 -6.47 -1.03
N ASP A 106 15.76 -6.67 -0.43
CA ASP A 106 14.98 -5.60 0.18
C ASP A 106 15.36 -5.47 1.65
N TYR A 107 15.79 -4.27 2.04
CA TYR A 107 16.17 -3.98 3.43
C TYR A 107 16.02 -2.51 3.73
N ILE A 108 15.80 -2.22 5.02
CA ILE A 108 15.88 -0.88 5.56
C ILE A 108 17.21 -0.74 6.29
N TYR A 109 18.02 0.23 5.87
CA TYR A 109 19.26 0.59 6.56
C TYR A 109 19.11 1.97 7.19
N VAL A 110 19.40 2.07 8.49
CA VAL A 110 19.40 3.37 9.20
C VAL A 110 20.84 3.79 9.40
N ALA A 111 21.25 4.86 8.72
CA ALA A 111 22.60 5.41 8.85
C ALA A 111 22.82 6.05 10.24
N PRO A 112 24.07 6.13 10.72
CA PRO A 112 24.37 6.79 11.98
C PRO A 112 23.81 8.23 12.04
N GLY A 113 23.12 8.55 13.13
CA GLY A 113 22.49 9.87 13.34
C GLY A 113 21.07 9.99 12.79
N ALA A 114 20.66 9.12 11.86
CA ALA A 114 19.28 9.05 11.40
C ALA A 114 18.40 8.22 12.36
N SER A 115 17.07 8.33 12.23
CA SER A 115 16.13 7.66 13.13
C SER A 115 14.83 7.23 12.46
N ILE A 116 14.19 6.20 13.02
CA ILE A 116 12.84 5.76 12.66
C ILE A 116 11.92 5.91 13.88
N HIS A 117 10.76 6.55 13.70
CA HIS A 117 9.67 6.54 14.68
C HIS A 117 8.50 5.73 14.12
N ALA A 118 8.39 4.47 14.56
CA ALA A 118 7.26 3.60 14.24
C ALA A 118 6.18 3.73 15.32
N ILE A 119 5.06 4.40 14.99
CA ILE A 119 4.03 4.82 15.95
C ILE A 119 2.82 3.87 15.89
N GLY A 120 3.07 2.56 15.82
CA GLY A 120 2.01 1.54 15.81
C GLY A 120 1.27 1.46 17.14
N THR A 121 0.01 1.03 17.11
CA THR A 121 -0.81 0.77 18.30
C THR A 121 -1.36 -0.65 18.27
N LYS A 122 -1.95 -1.11 19.38
CA LYS A 122 -2.63 -2.42 19.41
C LYS A 122 -3.74 -2.53 18.36
N ASP A 123 -4.50 -1.46 18.17
CA ASP A 123 -5.66 -1.44 17.26
C ASP A 123 -5.25 -1.13 15.80
N LYS A 124 -4.07 -0.53 15.61
CA LYS A 124 -3.48 -0.22 14.30
C LYS A 124 -1.97 -0.52 14.33
N PRO A 125 -1.60 -1.82 14.27
CA PRO A 125 -0.19 -2.21 14.28
C PRO A 125 0.52 -1.69 13.03
N ILE A 126 1.85 -1.61 13.10
CA ILE A 126 2.69 -1.48 11.91
C ILE A 126 3.15 -2.89 11.56
N ILE A 127 2.97 -3.29 10.30
CA ILE A 127 3.30 -4.63 9.82
C ILE A 127 4.46 -4.55 8.84
N PHE A 128 5.49 -5.35 9.10
CA PHE A 128 6.52 -5.67 8.13
C PHE A 128 6.36 -7.14 7.77
N SER A 129 6.18 -7.44 6.49
CA SER A 129 6.01 -8.82 5.98
C SER A 129 6.80 -9.01 4.69
N SER A 130 6.99 -10.27 4.27
CA SER A 130 7.29 -10.56 2.86
C SER A 130 5.98 -10.76 2.08
N ASP A 131 6.04 -10.55 0.77
CA ASP A 131 5.02 -10.92 -0.23
C ASP A 131 5.17 -12.39 -0.66
N ASP A 132 5.81 -13.22 0.18
CA ASP A 132 5.95 -14.65 -0.08
C ASP A 132 4.62 -15.37 0.21
N GLU A 133 3.94 -15.82 -0.85
CA GLU A 133 2.95 -16.91 -0.79
C GLU A 133 3.63 -18.29 -0.70
#